data_AF-Q2KFN8-F1
#
_entry.id   AF-Q2KFN8-F1
#
_cell.length_a   1.000
_cell.length_b   1.000
_cell.length_c   1.000
_cell.angle_alpha   90.00
_cell.angle_beta   90.00
_cell.angle_gamma   90.00
#
_symmetry.space_group_name_H-M   'P 1'
#
loop_
_entity.id
_entity.type
_entity.pdbx_description
1 polymer ?
#
loop_
_entity_poly.entity_id
_entity_poly.type
_entity_poly.pdbx_seq_one_letter_code
_entity_poly.pdbx_strand_id
1 'polypeptide(L)'
;MVQPTRPPANGFVAFCRKIYNPIGFSKGYNFILFFIFGGALMGFSLARMPYLDYWGTFQRGKRSEKAAGGTVDTQTATGFLAVVFVGALAMSYYNVKRLQIEQHRAWMLRAWAYAGAIVTMRLIFVVMIFVNSARGYSTVRECSQVDYEMEGDRDRVLRLFPGCEGFYSGEDEHAVVIVDANMGGNAATVGSALVLSFGAALWLATAIHMIGVEIYLMLTPAEHERLRNVSYQRQLEAGMKNPGRAGLTVDRFGDAEKWIPESQRKFVGQQSVENDSDAALNER
;
A
#
# COMPACT_ATOMS: atom_id res chain seq x y z
N MET A 1 -13.15 3.57 23.27
CA MET A 1 -12.05 2.57 23.40
C MET A 1 -12.69 1.19 23.42
N VAL A 2 -12.03 0.16 22.85
CA VAL A 2 -12.55 -1.21 22.98
C VAL A 2 -12.49 -1.60 24.46
N GLN A 3 -13.65 -1.85 25.06
CA GLN A 3 -13.71 -2.36 26.43
C GLN A 3 -13.29 -3.84 26.42
N PRO A 4 -12.27 -4.24 27.20
CA PRO A 4 -11.83 -5.63 27.24
C PRO A 4 -12.94 -6.51 27.81
N THR A 5 -13.33 -7.55 27.08
CA THR A 5 -14.42 -8.46 27.48
C THR A 5 -14.04 -9.43 28.59
N ARG A 6 -12.75 -9.47 29.00
CA ARG A 6 -12.22 -10.36 30.05
C ARG A 6 -11.12 -9.67 30.85
N PRO A 7 -10.99 -9.91 32.17
CA PRO A 7 -9.87 -9.40 32.97
C PRO A 7 -8.50 -9.90 32.43
N PRO A 8 -7.41 -9.17 32.66
CA PRO A 8 -6.07 -9.58 32.22
C PRO A 8 -5.60 -10.80 32.99
N ALA A 9 -5.04 -11.79 32.30
CA ALA A 9 -4.61 -13.04 32.91
C ALA A 9 -3.36 -12.89 33.82
N ASN A 10 -2.52 -11.88 33.55
CA ASN A 10 -1.31 -11.55 34.31
C ASN A 10 -0.83 -10.11 34.00
N GLY A 11 0.18 -9.63 34.74
CA GLY A 11 0.72 -8.26 34.59
C GLY A 11 1.31 -7.96 33.21
N PHE A 12 1.89 -8.97 32.55
CA PHE A 12 2.37 -8.85 31.17
C PHE A 12 1.22 -8.61 30.18
N VAL A 13 0.12 -9.35 30.29
CA VAL A 13 -1.07 -9.15 29.45
C VAL A 13 -1.71 -7.77 29.71
N ALA A 14 -1.66 -7.27 30.95
CA ALA A 14 -2.12 -5.92 31.26
C ALA A 14 -1.24 -4.83 30.58
N PHE A 15 0.08 -5.01 30.57
CA PHE A 15 1.01 -4.13 29.86
C PHE A 15 0.81 -4.18 28.34
N CYS A 16 0.75 -5.37 27.73
CA CYS A 16 0.52 -5.52 26.29
C CYS A 16 -0.82 -4.88 25.86
N ARG A 17 -1.89 -5.05 26.66
CA ARG A 17 -3.18 -4.37 26.42
C ARG A 17 -3.04 -2.86 26.36
N LYS A 18 -2.14 -2.27 27.16
CA LYS A 18 -1.87 -0.83 27.17
C LYS A 18 -1.20 -0.35 25.87
N ILE A 19 -0.56 -1.25 25.13
CA ILE A 19 0.10 -0.95 23.84
C ILE A 19 -0.87 -1.11 22.67
N TYR A 20 -1.60 -2.24 22.58
CA TYR A 20 -2.42 -2.52 21.39
C TYR A 20 -3.87 -2.03 21.46
N ASN A 21 -4.46 -1.85 22.65
CA ASN A 21 -5.83 -1.32 22.77
C ASN A 21 -5.95 0.12 22.27
N PRO A 22 -4.97 1.03 22.50
CA PRO A 22 -5.00 2.37 21.90
C PRO A 22 -4.93 2.35 20.37
N ILE A 23 -4.32 1.32 19.79
CA ILE A 23 -4.18 1.14 18.33
C ILE A 23 -5.48 0.54 17.73
N GLY A 24 -6.42 0.10 18.57
CA GLY A 24 -7.74 -0.39 18.15
C GLY A 24 -7.87 -1.91 18.14
N PHE A 25 -6.82 -2.65 18.51
CA PHE A 25 -6.89 -4.10 18.62
C PHE A 25 -7.55 -4.51 19.94
N SER A 26 -8.47 -5.47 19.87
CA SER A 26 -9.14 -6.04 21.05
C SER A 26 -8.45 -7.30 21.58
N LYS A 27 -7.67 -7.96 20.73
CA LYS A 27 -7.01 -9.24 20.97
C LYS A 27 -5.54 -9.14 20.58
N GLY A 28 -4.65 -9.58 21.45
CA GLY A 28 -3.20 -9.47 21.26
C GLY A 28 -2.67 -10.22 20.02
N TYR A 29 -3.29 -11.34 19.64
CA TYR A 29 -2.86 -12.07 18.44
C TYR A 29 -3.09 -11.26 17.15
N ASN A 30 -4.16 -10.46 17.05
CA ASN A 30 -4.39 -9.58 15.90
C ASN A 30 -3.29 -8.50 15.80
N PHE A 31 -2.79 -8.02 16.93
CA PHE A 31 -1.69 -7.08 16.98
C PHE A 31 -0.35 -7.72 16.59
N ILE A 32 -0.09 -8.95 17.04
CA ILE A 32 1.12 -9.70 16.63
C ILE A 32 1.10 -9.98 15.13
N LEU A 33 -0.05 -10.40 14.58
CA LEU A 33 -0.22 -10.58 13.14
C LEU A 33 0.00 -9.26 12.39
N PHE A 34 -0.55 -8.15 12.87
CA PHE A 34 -0.29 -6.83 12.30
C PHE A 34 1.19 -6.45 12.34
N PHE A 35 1.89 -6.73 13.44
CA PHE A 35 3.31 -6.42 13.58
C PHE A 35 4.17 -7.31 12.67
N ILE A 36 3.87 -8.60 12.55
CA ILE A 36 4.61 -9.52 11.68
C ILE A 36 4.36 -9.15 10.22
N PHE A 37 3.11 -9.06 9.78
CA PHE A 37 2.80 -8.84 8.37
C PHE A 37 2.95 -7.38 7.94
N GLY A 38 2.46 -6.42 8.74
CA GLY A 38 2.59 -4.99 8.46
C GLY A 38 3.96 -4.43 8.82
N GLY A 39 4.52 -4.84 9.97
CA GLY A 39 5.83 -4.39 10.43
C GLY A 39 6.99 -5.01 9.66
N ALA A 40 6.93 -6.28 9.23
CA ALA A 40 7.98 -6.82 8.35
C ALA A 40 7.95 -6.18 6.96
N LEU A 41 6.78 -5.79 6.46
CA LEU A 41 6.64 -5.12 5.16
C LEU A 41 7.10 -3.66 5.22
N MET A 42 6.78 -2.96 6.30
CA MET A 42 7.33 -1.63 6.60
C MET A 42 8.84 -1.70 6.86
N GLY A 43 9.30 -2.72 7.60
CA GLY A 43 10.71 -2.97 7.86
C GLY A 43 11.49 -3.31 6.60
N PHE A 44 10.92 -4.11 5.69
CA PHE A 44 11.47 -4.36 4.36
C PHE A 44 11.56 -3.07 3.53
N SER A 45 10.50 -2.26 3.54
CA SER A 45 10.47 -0.98 2.82
C SER A 45 11.49 0.02 3.37
N LEU A 46 11.63 0.11 4.70
CA LEU A 46 12.60 0.98 5.38
C LEU A 46 14.04 0.47 5.24
N ALA A 47 14.26 -0.84 5.29
CA ALA A 47 15.58 -1.44 5.04
C ALA A 47 16.03 -1.26 3.58
N ARG A 48 15.08 -1.04 2.66
CA ARG A 48 15.33 -0.71 1.25
C ARG A 48 15.36 0.80 0.97
N MET A 49 15.06 1.64 1.95
CA MET A 49 15.15 3.10 1.84
C MET A 49 16.56 3.63 1.45
N PRO A 50 17.69 2.96 1.77
CA PRO A 50 19.01 3.34 1.26
C PRO A 50 19.16 3.27 -0.27
N TYR A 51 18.22 2.64 -0.98
CA TYR A 51 18.18 2.62 -2.46
C TYR A 51 17.45 3.83 -3.06
N LEU A 52 16.90 4.73 -2.24
CA LEU A 52 16.23 5.98 -2.64
C LEU A 52 17.17 7.20 -2.47
N ASP A 53 18.46 7.05 -2.81
CA ASP A 53 19.42 8.15 -2.66
C ASP A 53 19.30 9.18 -3.79
N TYR A 54 18.40 10.14 -3.63
CA TYR A 54 18.29 11.32 -4.51
C TYR A 54 19.33 12.42 -4.18
N TRP A 55 19.96 12.37 -3.00
CA TRP A 55 20.70 13.52 -2.44
C TRP A 55 22.16 13.20 -2.02
N GLY A 56 22.65 11.98 -2.28
CA GLY A 56 24.02 11.56 -1.99
C GLY A 56 24.37 11.52 -0.50
N THR A 57 23.38 11.41 0.38
CA THR A 57 23.58 11.60 1.84
C THR A 57 23.73 10.30 2.63
N PHE A 58 23.38 9.15 2.05
CA PHE A 58 23.32 7.88 2.79
C PHE A 58 24.46 6.90 2.49
N GLN A 59 25.38 7.19 1.56
CA GLN A 59 26.50 6.28 1.26
C GLN A 59 27.88 6.83 1.66
N ARG A 60 28.51 6.12 2.60
CA ARG A 60 29.96 6.12 2.82
C ARG A 60 30.51 4.74 2.44
N GLY A 61 30.43 4.39 1.15
CA GLY A 61 30.94 3.12 0.64
C GLY A 61 30.76 2.96 -0.87
N LYS A 62 31.85 3.06 -1.63
CA LYS A 62 31.92 2.82 -3.07
C LYS A 62 31.41 1.41 -3.45
N ARG A 63 30.27 1.27 -4.16
CA ARG A 63 30.03 0.29 -5.26
C ARG A 63 28.57 0.20 -5.71
N SER A 64 28.35 0.31 -7.03
CA SER A 64 27.22 -0.19 -7.83
C SER A 64 25.80 0.05 -7.27
N GLU A 65 25.31 1.28 -7.42
CA GLU A 65 23.94 1.67 -7.07
C GLU A 65 22.85 1.15 -8.04
N LYS A 66 23.21 0.29 -9.00
CA LYS A 66 22.32 -0.09 -10.11
C LYS A 66 21.89 -1.54 -10.14
N ALA A 67 22.12 -2.32 -9.08
CA ALA A 67 21.51 -3.65 -8.95
C ALA A 67 19.97 -3.55 -8.95
N ALA A 68 19.30 -4.59 -9.46
CA ALA A 68 17.85 -4.66 -9.69
C ALA A 68 17.02 -3.94 -8.61
N GLY A 69 16.45 -2.79 -9.00
CA GLY A 69 15.60 -1.95 -8.17
C GLY A 69 16.07 -0.51 -7.93
N GLY A 70 17.25 -0.13 -8.44
CA GLY A 70 17.73 1.26 -8.41
C GLY A 70 17.18 2.17 -9.52
N THR A 71 16.39 1.64 -10.45
CA THR A 71 15.84 2.42 -11.56
C THR A 71 14.72 3.35 -11.11
N VAL A 72 14.56 4.49 -11.78
CA VAL A 72 13.60 5.54 -11.40
C VAL A 72 12.15 5.04 -11.37
N ASP A 73 11.79 4.09 -12.23
CA ASP A 73 10.48 3.44 -12.24
C ASP A 73 10.25 2.60 -10.98
N THR A 74 11.26 1.85 -10.51
CA THR A 74 11.17 1.07 -9.28
C THR A 74 11.10 1.97 -8.05
N GLN A 75 11.94 3.02 -8.03
CA GLN A 75 11.98 3.98 -6.92
C GLN A 75 10.64 4.71 -6.79
N THR A 76 10.09 5.20 -7.89
CA THR A 76 8.79 5.90 -7.89
C THR A 76 7.65 4.98 -7.50
N ALA A 77 7.61 3.75 -7.99
CA ALA A 77 6.58 2.77 -7.61
C ALA A 77 6.65 2.42 -6.12
N THR A 78 7.87 2.20 -5.60
CA THR A 78 8.09 1.86 -4.18
C THR A 78 7.72 3.05 -3.27
N GLY A 79 8.18 4.25 -3.63
CA GLY A 79 7.85 5.48 -2.89
C GLY A 79 6.35 5.75 -2.89
N PHE A 80 5.70 5.63 -4.05
CA PHE A 80 4.25 5.77 -4.17
C PHE A 80 3.51 4.75 -3.29
N LEU A 81 3.86 3.46 -3.39
CA LEU A 81 3.24 2.40 -2.60
C LEU A 81 3.40 2.65 -1.08
N ALA A 82 4.58 3.09 -0.64
CA ALA A 82 4.84 3.42 0.74
C ALA A 82 3.97 4.60 1.22
N VAL A 83 3.86 5.67 0.42
CA VAL A 83 3.04 6.84 0.74
C VAL A 83 1.57 6.47 0.87
N VAL A 84 1.01 5.73 -0.09
CA VAL A 84 -0.42 5.35 -0.04
C VAL A 84 -0.70 4.35 1.07
N PHE A 85 0.23 3.45 1.39
CA PHE A 85 0.12 2.49 2.49
C PHE A 85 0.15 3.20 3.85
N VAL A 86 1.14 4.06 4.10
CA VAL A 86 1.25 4.83 5.34
C VAL A 86 0.08 5.80 5.47
N GLY A 87 -0.31 6.47 4.38
CA GLY A 87 -1.50 7.31 4.34
C GLY A 87 -2.77 6.55 4.73
N ALA A 88 -2.97 5.35 4.20
CA ALA A 88 -4.11 4.51 4.56
C ALA A 88 -4.10 4.08 6.03
N LEU A 89 -2.94 3.72 6.58
CA LEU A 89 -2.80 3.40 8.01
C LEU A 89 -3.06 4.63 8.90
N ALA A 90 -2.54 5.80 8.54
CA ALA A 90 -2.77 7.04 9.28
C ALA A 90 -4.25 7.42 9.30
N MET A 91 -4.93 7.33 8.16
CA MET A 91 -6.36 7.58 8.04
C MET A 91 -7.19 6.56 8.82
N SER A 92 -6.81 5.28 8.75
CA SER A 92 -7.42 4.22 9.55
C SER A 92 -7.29 4.49 11.06
N TYR A 93 -6.12 4.90 11.51
CA TYR A 93 -5.85 5.24 12.90
C TYR A 93 -6.67 6.47 13.36
N TYR A 94 -6.76 7.50 12.52
CA TYR A 94 -7.61 8.65 12.83
C TYR A 94 -9.07 8.24 13.04
N ASN A 95 -9.63 7.45 12.11
CA ASN A 95 -11.04 7.05 12.15
C ASN A 95 -11.37 6.11 13.33
N VAL A 96 -10.46 5.22 13.72
CA VAL A 96 -10.69 4.37 14.91
C VAL A 96 -10.76 5.20 16.19
N LYS A 97 -9.97 6.28 16.28
CA LYS A 97 -10.04 7.23 17.42
C LYS A 97 -11.34 8.04 17.43
N ARG A 98 -11.94 8.31 16.27
CA ARG A 98 -13.25 8.96 16.14
C ARG A 98 -14.43 8.00 16.25
N LEU A 99 -14.19 6.72 16.56
CA LEU A 99 -15.22 5.67 16.61
C LEU A 99 -16.00 5.53 15.28
N GLN A 100 -15.36 5.84 14.15
CA GLN A 100 -15.89 5.64 12.81
C GLN A 100 -15.43 4.31 12.26
N ILE A 101 -16.17 3.25 12.59
CA ILE A 101 -15.83 1.86 12.26
C ILE A 101 -15.91 1.63 10.75
N GLU A 102 -16.88 2.22 10.06
CA GLU A 102 -17.05 2.13 8.61
C GLU A 102 -15.84 2.69 7.85
N GLN A 103 -15.34 3.86 8.28
CA GLN A 103 -14.16 4.48 7.66
C GLN A 103 -12.87 3.74 8.05
N HIS A 104 -12.73 3.34 9.32
CA HIS A 104 -11.60 2.52 9.75
C HIS A 104 -11.48 1.23 8.94
N ARG A 105 -12.61 0.51 8.74
CA ARG A 105 -12.67 -0.69 7.91
C ARG A 105 -12.22 -0.39 6.48
N ALA A 106 -12.77 0.67 5.87
CA ALA A 106 -12.45 1.02 4.48
C ALA A 106 -10.96 1.36 4.29
N TRP A 107 -10.36 2.14 5.19
CA TRP A 107 -8.94 2.47 5.15
C TRP A 107 -8.03 1.29 5.49
N MET A 108 -8.44 0.39 6.39
CA MET A 108 -7.70 -0.86 6.62
C MET A 108 -7.73 -1.77 5.39
N LEU A 109 -8.87 -1.89 4.70
CA LEU A 109 -8.95 -2.68 3.48
C LEU A 109 -8.01 -2.13 2.39
N ARG A 110 -7.95 -0.81 2.22
CA ARG A 110 -6.97 -0.16 1.34
C ARG A 110 -5.53 -0.50 1.73
N ALA A 111 -5.16 -0.33 2.99
CA ALA A 111 -3.81 -0.65 3.46
C ALA A 111 -3.41 -2.11 3.18
N TRP A 112 -4.30 -3.07 3.45
CA TRP A 112 -4.00 -4.48 3.22
C TRP A 112 -4.02 -4.88 1.74
N ALA A 113 -4.87 -4.27 0.93
CA ALA A 113 -4.82 -4.44 -0.53
C ALA A 113 -3.48 -3.93 -1.07
N TYR A 114 -3.03 -2.74 -0.65
CA TYR A 114 -1.75 -2.18 -1.08
C TYR A 114 -0.57 -3.06 -0.64
N ALA A 115 -0.58 -3.58 0.59
CA ALA A 115 0.42 -4.55 1.03
C ALA A 115 0.40 -5.85 0.18
N GLY A 116 -0.80 -6.30 -0.22
CA GLY A 116 -1.00 -7.45 -1.10
C GLY A 116 -0.39 -7.27 -2.50
N ALA A 117 -0.17 -6.03 -2.94
CA ALA A 117 0.47 -5.74 -4.23
C ALA A 117 1.88 -6.34 -4.34
N ILE A 118 2.61 -6.51 -3.22
CA ILE A 118 3.94 -7.13 -3.24
C ILE A 118 3.87 -8.61 -3.64
N VAL A 119 2.84 -9.33 -3.20
CA VAL A 119 2.65 -10.74 -3.57
C VAL A 119 2.26 -10.85 -5.04
N THR A 120 1.30 -10.03 -5.49
CA THR A 120 0.85 -10.01 -6.89
C THR A 120 1.96 -9.57 -7.84
N MET A 121 2.78 -8.60 -7.44
CA MET A 121 3.96 -8.17 -8.19
C MET A 121 4.87 -9.34 -8.49
N ARG A 122 5.14 -10.24 -7.53
CA ARG A 122 6.04 -11.38 -7.74
C ARG A 122 5.54 -12.32 -8.84
N LEU A 123 4.23 -12.55 -8.89
CA LEU A 123 3.61 -13.39 -9.93
C LEU A 123 3.70 -12.72 -11.30
N ILE A 124 3.33 -11.44 -11.37
CA ILE A 124 3.42 -10.65 -12.61
C ILE A 124 4.87 -10.56 -13.10
N PHE A 125 5.81 -10.37 -12.19
CA PHE A 125 7.23 -10.26 -12.49
C PHE A 125 7.78 -11.50 -13.19
N VAL A 126 7.49 -12.70 -12.64
CA VAL A 126 7.91 -13.96 -13.26
C VAL A 126 7.36 -14.09 -14.69
N VAL A 127 6.08 -13.78 -14.89
CA VAL A 127 5.47 -13.81 -16.22
C VAL A 127 6.12 -12.79 -17.18
N MET A 128 6.31 -11.55 -16.72
CA MET A 128 6.90 -10.48 -17.53
C MET A 128 8.32 -10.81 -17.98
N ILE A 129 9.14 -11.40 -17.12
CA ILE A 129 10.51 -11.81 -17.47
C ILE A 129 10.51 -12.73 -18.69
N PHE A 130 9.72 -13.81 -18.68
CA PHE A 130 9.69 -14.77 -19.77
C PHE A 130 9.09 -14.18 -21.05
N VAL A 131 8.03 -13.38 -20.91
CA VAL A 131 7.40 -12.69 -22.03
C VAL A 131 8.36 -11.70 -22.69
N ASN A 132 9.12 -10.95 -21.90
CA ASN A 132 10.07 -9.96 -22.41
C ASN A 132 11.28 -10.64 -23.06
N SER A 133 11.78 -11.74 -22.50
CA SER A 133 12.84 -12.55 -23.11
C SER A 133 12.42 -13.15 -24.45
N ALA A 134 11.17 -13.59 -24.60
CA ALA A 134 10.65 -14.10 -25.87
C ALA A 134 10.48 -13.01 -26.95
N ARG A 135 10.33 -11.75 -26.56
CA ARG A 135 10.11 -10.61 -27.48
C ARG A 135 11.38 -9.88 -27.88
N GLY A 136 12.53 -10.20 -27.28
CA GLY A 136 13.81 -9.57 -27.63
C GLY A 136 13.89 -8.10 -27.23
N TYR A 137 13.35 -7.72 -26.07
CA TYR A 137 13.60 -6.39 -25.52
C TYR A 137 15.06 -6.25 -25.10
N SER A 138 15.58 -5.02 -25.11
CA SER A 138 16.92 -4.69 -24.64
C SER A 138 16.87 -3.47 -23.71
N THR A 139 17.87 -3.34 -22.85
CA THR A 139 18.00 -2.22 -21.91
C THR A 139 19.37 -1.56 -22.08
N VAL A 140 19.44 -0.27 -21.75
CA VAL A 140 20.72 0.44 -21.65
C VAL A 140 21.28 0.22 -20.25
N ARG A 141 22.52 -0.26 -20.17
CA ARG A 141 23.20 -0.61 -18.92
C ARG A 141 24.56 0.07 -18.87
N GLU A 142 24.96 0.51 -17.68
CA GLU A 142 26.32 1.03 -17.48
C GLU A 142 27.35 -0.09 -17.49
N CYS A 143 28.51 0.19 -18.09
CA CYS A 143 29.60 -0.76 -18.21
C CYS A 143 30.18 -1.18 -16.86
N SER A 144 30.19 -0.29 -15.87
CA SER A 144 30.56 -0.62 -14.49
C SER A 144 29.64 -1.68 -13.87
N GLN A 145 28.36 -1.68 -14.24
CA GLN A 145 27.40 -2.67 -13.79
C GLN A 145 27.57 -4.00 -14.52
N VAL A 146 27.77 -3.95 -15.84
CA VAL A 146 28.02 -5.14 -16.66
C VAL A 146 29.31 -5.84 -16.22
N ASP A 147 30.38 -5.08 -15.94
CA ASP A 147 31.64 -5.58 -15.39
C ASP A 147 31.43 -6.28 -14.04
N TYR A 148 30.70 -5.64 -13.12
CA TYR A 148 30.38 -6.23 -11.83
C TYR A 148 29.58 -7.54 -11.94
N GLU A 149 28.58 -7.59 -12.83
CA GLU A 149 27.76 -8.79 -13.08
C GLU A 149 28.55 -9.92 -13.74
N MET A 150 29.64 -9.59 -14.42
CA MET A 150 30.54 -10.52 -15.10
C MET A 150 31.82 -10.78 -14.28
N GLU A 151 31.76 -10.54 -12.95
CA GLU A 151 32.83 -10.81 -11.99
C GLU A 151 34.15 -10.06 -12.26
N GLY A 152 34.09 -8.95 -13.01
CA GLY A 152 35.28 -8.15 -13.36
C GLY A 152 36.13 -8.72 -14.50
N ASP A 153 35.61 -9.70 -15.26
CA ASP A 153 36.31 -10.30 -16.41
C ASP A 153 36.32 -9.35 -17.61
N ARG A 154 37.32 -8.45 -17.63
CA ARG A 154 37.52 -7.45 -18.69
C ARG A 154 37.50 -8.05 -20.09
N ASP A 155 38.23 -9.13 -20.32
CA ASP A 155 38.37 -9.71 -21.67
C ASP A 155 37.04 -10.31 -22.14
N ARG A 156 36.24 -10.87 -21.25
CA ARG A 156 34.90 -11.35 -21.57
C ARG A 156 33.92 -10.21 -21.78
N VAL A 157 33.97 -9.15 -20.98
CA VAL A 157 33.11 -7.97 -21.14
C VAL A 157 33.39 -7.29 -22.48
N LEU A 158 34.65 -7.01 -22.83
CA LEU A 158 34.99 -6.35 -24.09
C LEU A 158 34.67 -7.20 -25.33
N ARG A 159 34.73 -8.53 -25.22
CA ARG A 159 34.30 -9.43 -26.31
C ARG A 159 32.81 -9.41 -26.56
N LEU A 160 32.00 -9.30 -25.50
CA LEU A 160 30.53 -9.34 -25.61
C LEU A 160 29.92 -7.94 -25.77
N PHE A 161 30.55 -6.93 -25.20
CA PHE A 161 30.09 -5.55 -25.10
C PHE A 161 31.27 -4.59 -25.39
N PRO A 162 31.72 -4.49 -26.66
CA PRO A 162 32.88 -3.67 -27.02
C PRO A 162 32.70 -2.18 -26.71
N GLY A 163 31.46 -1.69 -26.58
CA GLY A 163 31.17 -0.32 -26.15
C GLY A 163 31.65 0.03 -24.73
N CYS A 164 32.12 -0.95 -23.96
CA CYS A 164 32.72 -0.71 -22.63
C CYS A 164 34.22 -0.38 -22.65
N GLU A 165 34.84 -0.21 -23.82
CA GLU A 165 36.24 0.18 -23.93
C GLU A 165 36.55 1.53 -23.25
N GLY A 166 35.66 2.51 -23.40
CA GLY A 166 35.77 3.82 -22.74
C GLY A 166 35.82 3.74 -21.21
N PHE A 167 35.10 2.77 -20.63
CA PHE A 167 35.11 2.52 -19.19
C PHE A 167 36.45 1.96 -18.70
N TYR A 168 37.04 1.00 -19.39
CA TYR A 168 38.33 0.42 -18.97
C TYR A 168 39.55 1.29 -19.30
N SER A 169 39.46 2.13 -20.35
CA SER A 169 40.51 3.09 -20.69
C SER A 169 40.52 4.32 -19.76
N GLY A 170 39.41 4.55 -19.03
CA GLY A 170 39.23 5.72 -18.17
C GLY A 170 38.83 6.99 -18.93
N GLU A 171 38.49 6.87 -20.22
CA GLU A 171 37.99 7.98 -21.04
C GLU A 171 36.55 8.36 -20.64
N ASP A 172 35.72 7.36 -20.34
CA ASP A 172 34.33 7.56 -19.92
C ASP A 172 33.96 6.59 -18.79
N GLU A 173 33.95 7.11 -17.55
CA GLU A 173 33.55 6.36 -16.35
C GLU A 173 32.08 5.91 -16.39
N HIS A 174 31.24 6.60 -17.17
CA HIS A 174 29.80 6.35 -17.29
C HIS A 174 29.42 5.72 -18.64
N ALA A 175 30.38 5.06 -19.31
CA ALA A 175 30.10 4.38 -20.58
C ALA A 175 28.92 3.41 -20.43
N VAL A 176 28.05 3.40 -21.45
CA VAL A 176 26.84 2.57 -21.50
C VAL A 176 26.83 1.65 -22.70
N VAL A 177 26.18 0.50 -22.54
CA VAL A 177 25.97 -0.49 -23.60
C VAL A 177 24.53 -0.98 -23.62
N ILE A 178 24.07 -1.40 -24.79
CA ILE A 178 22.77 -2.05 -24.96
C ILE A 178 22.94 -3.53 -24.63
N VAL A 179 22.09 -4.04 -23.75
CA VAL A 179 22.12 -5.44 -23.30
C VAL A 179 20.72 -6.03 -23.43
N ASP A 180 20.63 -7.19 -24.08
CA ASP A 180 19.38 -7.89 -24.29
C ASP A 180 18.78 -8.42 -22.99
N ALA A 181 17.47 -8.30 -22.83
CA ALA A 181 16.71 -8.77 -21.69
C ALA A 181 16.36 -10.27 -21.83
N ASN A 182 17.36 -11.14 -21.68
CA ASN A 182 17.21 -12.57 -21.93
C ASN A 182 17.64 -13.44 -20.74
N MET A 183 16.70 -14.25 -20.21
CA MET A 183 16.93 -15.23 -19.15
C MET A 183 17.81 -16.42 -19.52
N GLY A 184 17.95 -16.73 -20.82
CA GLY A 184 18.78 -17.83 -21.30
C GLY A 184 20.22 -17.44 -21.66
N GLY A 185 20.60 -16.17 -21.47
CA GLY A 185 21.91 -15.64 -21.82
C GLY A 185 22.92 -15.61 -20.67
N ASN A 186 23.82 -14.63 -20.71
CA ASN A 186 24.83 -14.41 -19.67
C ASN A 186 24.28 -13.59 -18.49
N ALA A 187 25.10 -13.37 -17.46
CA ALA A 187 24.68 -12.65 -16.25
C ALA A 187 24.13 -11.25 -16.56
N ALA A 188 24.74 -10.52 -17.51
CA ALA A 188 24.29 -9.19 -17.91
C ALA A 188 22.91 -9.22 -18.61
N THR A 189 22.64 -10.23 -19.44
CA THR A 189 21.33 -10.37 -20.11
C THR A 189 20.23 -10.78 -19.14
N VAL A 190 20.55 -11.67 -18.19
CA VAL A 190 19.64 -12.05 -17.11
C VAL A 190 19.33 -10.82 -16.24
N GLY A 191 20.36 -10.06 -15.86
CA GLY A 191 20.21 -8.81 -15.12
C GLY A 191 19.28 -7.82 -15.84
N SER A 192 19.41 -7.72 -17.18
CA SER A 192 18.57 -6.84 -18.00
C SER A 192 17.10 -7.28 -18.00
N ALA A 193 16.82 -8.58 -18.05
CA ALA A 193 15.46 -9.12 -17.96
C ALA A 193 14.79 -8.83 -16.61
N LEU A 194 15.56 -8.94 -15.52
CA LEU A 194 15.09 -8.66 -14.17
C LEU A 194 14.82 -7.16 -13.99
N VAL A 195 15.75 -6.29 -14.38
CA VAL A 195 15.59 -4.83 -14.22
C VAL A 195 14.40 -4.32 -15.04
N LEU A 196 14.30 -4.73 -16.31
CA LEU A 196 13.22 -4.32 -17.21
C LEU A 196 11.83 -4.65 -16.65
N SER A 197 11.70 -5.81 -16.01
CA SER A 197 10.41 -6.36 -15.60
C SER A 197 9.99 -5.94 -14.19
N PHE A 198 10.94 -5.57 -13.32
CA PHE A 198 10.68 -5.37 -11.89
C PHE A 198 9.77 -4.17 -11.62
N GLY A 199 10.15 -2.96 -12.04
CA GLY A 199 9.37 -1.76 -11.76
C GLY A 199 8.02 -1.76 -12.48
N ALA A 200 7.97 -2.27 -13.72
CA ALA A 200 6.73 -2.46 -14.46
C ALA A 200 5.73 -3.39 -13.73
N ALA A 201 6.22 -4.51 -13.18
CA ALA A 201 5.40 -5.42 -12.39
C ALA A 201 4.88 -4.77 -11.09
N LEU A 202 5.68 -3.92 -10.43
CA LEU A 202 5.28 -3.21 -9.23
C LEU A 202 4.17 -2.19 -9.51
N TRP A 203 4.33 -1.40 -10.57
CA TRP A 203 3.30 -0.44 -11.01
C TRP A 203 2.00 -1.15 -11.35
N LEU A 204 2.05 -2.21 -12.16
CA LEU A 204 0.86 -2.94 -12.57
C LEU A 204 0.15 -3.59 -11.39
N ALA A 205 0.88 -4.24 -10.49
CA ALA A 205 0.31 -4.81 -9.28
C ALA A 205 -0.35 -3.74 -8.39
N THR A 206 0.32 -2.61 -8.20
CA THR A 206 -0.21 -1.50 -7.41
C THR A 206 -1.52 -0.98 -8.00
N ALA A 207 -1.58 -0.76 -9.33
CA ALA A 207 -2.80 -0.31 -10.01
C ALA A 207 -3.96 -1.31 -9.85
N ILE A 208 -3.70 -2.61 -10.03
CA ILE A 208 -4.71 -3.67 -9.86
C ILE A 208 -5.31 -3.64 -8.46
N HIS A 209 -4.46 -3.54 -7.42
CA HIS A 209 -4.93 -3.51 -6.03
C HIS A 209 -5.65 -2.21 -5.67
N MET A 210 -5.18 -1.06 -6.16
CA MET A 210 -5.84 0.22 -5.96
C MET A 210 -7.23 0.26 -6.60
N ILE A 211 -7.37 -0.22 -7.84
CA ILE A 211 -8.67 -0.28 -8.52
C ILE A 211 -9.56 -1.34 -7.84
N GLY A 212 -9.02 -2.52 -7.58
CA GLY A 212 -9.76 -3.65 -7.02
C GLY A 212 -10.36 -3.36 -5.65
N VAL A 213 -9.64 -2.64 -4.77
CA VAL A 213 -10.17 -2.30 -3.44
C VAL A 213 -11.31 -1.29 -3.51
N GLU A 214 -11.26 -0.32 -4.42
CA GLU A 214 -12.37 0.63 -4.60
C GLU A 214 -13.61 -0.07 -5.14
N ILE A 215 -13.45 -0.97 -6.12
CA ILE A 215 -14.55 -1.80 -6.62
C ILE A 215 -15.13 -2.65 -5.47
N TYR A 216 -14.29 -3.30 -4.66
CA TYR A 216 -14.75 -4.08 -3.52
C TYR A 216 -15.56 -3.25 -2.50
N LEU A 217 -15.12 -2.02 -2.22
CA LEU A 217 -15.83 -1.11 -1.33
C LEU A 217 -17.17 -0.65 -1.92
N MET A 218 -17.22 -0.37 -3.23
CA MET A 218 -18.46 -0.03 -3.94
C MET A 218 -19.47 -1.18 -3.95
N LEU A 219 -18.99 -2.43 -3.96
CA LEU A 219 -19.82 -3.63 -3.91
C LEU A 219 -20.34 -3.98 -2.49
N THR A 220 -19.92 -3.26 -1.45
CA THR A 220 -20.33 -3.53 -0.06
C THR A 220 -21.11 -2.37 0.62
N PRO A 221 -22.12 -1.76 -0.04
CA PRO A 221 -22.81 -0.58 0.50
C PRO A 221 -23.68 -0.90 1.72
N ALA A 222 -24.35 -2.06 1.73
CA ALA A 222 -25.18 -2.49 2.86
C ALA A 222 -24.35 -2.67 4.14
N GLU A 223 -23.16 -3.25 4.01
CA GLU A 223 -22.23 -3.41 5.14
C GLU A 223 -21.68 -2.06 5.62
N HIS A 224 -21.39 -1.14 4.68
CA HIS A 224 -20.99 0.23 5.02
C HIS A 224 -22.08 0.93 5.86
N GLU A 225 -23.33 0.89 5.41
CA GLU A 225 -24.44 1.55 6.10
C GLU A 225 -24.76 0.92 7.45
N ARG A 226 -24.71 -0.40 7.55
CA ARG A 226 -24.85 -1.13 8.83
C ARG A 226 -23.80 -0.67 9.83
N LEU A 227 -22.53 -0.61 9.42
CA LEU A 227 -21.44 -0.16 10.29
C LEU A 227 -21.55 1.32 10.66
N ARG A 228 -22.04 2.16 9.74
CA ARG A 228 -22.26 3.58 10.00
C ARG A 228 -23.30 3.82 11.10
N ASN A 229 -24.37 3.03 11.12
CA ASN A 229 -25.35 3.05 12.21
C ASN A 229 -24.73 2.60 13.56
N VAL A 230 -23.88 1.57 13.56
CA VAL A 230 -23.16 1.14 14.77
C VAL A 230 -22.19 2.21 15.27
N SER A 231 -21.47 2.87 14.37
CA SER A 231 -20.60 4.00 14.70
C SER A 231 -21.38 5.15 15.33
N TYR A 232 -22.54 5.50 14.78
CA TYR A 232 -23.42 6.52 15.35
C TYR A 232 -23.81 6.21 16.81
N GLN A 233 -24.26 4.98 17.08
CA GLN A 233 -24.61 4.55 18.44
C GLN A 233 -23.42 4.65 19.40
N ARG A 234 -22.24 4.17 18.99
CA ARG A 234 -21.03 4.26 19.84
C ARG A 234 -20.56 5.69 20.08
N GLN A 235 -20.77 6.59 19.13
CA GLN A 235 -20.44 8.00 19.30
C GLN A 235 -21.41 8.69 20.27
N LEU A 236 -22.69 8.30 20.28
CA LEU A 236 -23.66 8.73 21.29
C LEU A 236 -23.28 8.23 22.68
N GLU A 237 -22.99 6.93 22.82
CA GLU A 237 -22.55 6.32 24.09
C GLU A 237 -21.27 6.98 24.63
N ALA A 238 -20.39 7.44 23.75
CA ALA A 238 -19.17 8.15 24.11
C ALA A 238 -19.38 9.66 24.39
N GLY A 239 -20.61 10.17 24.31
CA GLY A 239 -20.93 11.57 24.54
C GLY A 239 -20.30 12.54 23.53
N MET A 240 -20.05 12.09 22.29
CA MET A 240 -19.43 12.95 21.29
C MET A 240 -20.39 14.07 20.85
N LYS A 241 -19.87 15.30 20.69
CA LYS A 241 -20.68 16.48 20.32
C LYS A 241 -21.46 16.31 19.00
N ASN A 242 -20.88 15.62 18.02
CA ASN A 242 -21.44 15.46 16.67
C ASN A 242 -21.40 13.97 16.24
N PRO A 243 -22.29 13.13 16.78
CA PRO A 243 -22.39 11.72 16.41
C PRO A 243 -22.84 11.58 14.94
N GLY A 244 -22.32 10.60 14.24
CA GLY A 244 -22.42 10.42 12.78
C GLY A 244 -21.47 11.31 11.96
N ARG A 245 -20.93 12.40 12.55
CA ARG A 245 -20.13 13.42 11.84
C ARG A 245 -18.78 13.71 12.50
N ALA A 246 -18.33 12.84 13.40
CA ALA A 246 -17.15 13.10 14.21
C ALA A 246 -15.84 13.07 13.39
N GLY A 247 -15.64 12.16 12.43
CA GLY A 247 -14.39 12.09 11.67
C GLY A 247 -14.50 12.62 10.25
N LEU A 248 -13.95 11.88 9.29
CA LEU A 248 -13.75 12.30 7.90
C LEU A 248 -14.95 11.92 7.03
N THR A 249 -16.14 12.36 7.43
CA THR A 249 -17.34 12.09 6.63
C THR A 249 -17.50 13.10 5.51
N VAL A 250 -17.98 12.61 4.37
CA VAL A 250 -18.23 13.44 3.19
C VAL A 250 -19.25 14.54 3.48
N ASP A 251 -20.28 14.26 4.29
CA ASP A 251 -21.27 15.27 4.70
C ASP A 251 -20.71 16.37 5.61
N ARG A 252 -19.48 16.23 6.11
CA ARG A 252 -18.82 17.23 6.95
C ARG A 252 -17.81 18.08 6.17
N PHE A 253 -17.07 17.47 5.25
CA PHE A 253 -15.99 18.12 4.51
C PHE A 253 -16.30 18.36 3.04
N GLY A 254 -17.28 17.65 2.48
CA GLY A 254 -17.76 17.78 1.12
C GLY A 254 -19.18 18.35 1.06
N ASP A 255 -19.81 18.14 -0.09
CA ASP A 255 -21.12 18.68 -0.49
C ASP A 255 -22.27 17.68 -0.34
N ALA A 256 -22.01 16.51 0.24
CA ALA A 256 -23.03 15.49 0.44
C ALA A 256 -24.08 15.94 1.47
N GLU A 257 -25.33 15.52 1.24
CA GLU A 257 -26.41 15.71 2.20
C GLU A 257 -26.04 15.14 3.57
N LYS A 258 -26.59 15.77 4.62
CA LYS A 258 -26.35 15.34 5.99
C LYS A 258 -26.89 13.93 6.18
N TRP A 259 -26.01 13.00 6.50
CA TRP A 259 -26.42 11.62 6.78
C TRP A 259 -27.29 11.52 8.03
N ILE A 260 -28.35 10.72 7.94
CA ILE A 260 -29.32 10.49 8.99
C ILE A 260 -29.34 8.99 9.36
N PRO A 261 -29.15 8.63 10.64
CA PRO A 261 -29.19 7.23 11.08
C PRO A 261 -30.55 6.60 10.83
N GLU A 262 -30.56 5.28 10.65
CA GLU A 262 -31.76 4.50 10.36
C GLU A 262 -32.85 4.69 11.43
N SER A 263 -32.46 4.81 12.71
CA SER A 263 -33.40 5.07 13.81
C SER A 263 -34.16 6.38 13.66
N GLN A 264 -33.51 7.44 13.16
CA GLN A 264 -34.15 8.73 12.92
C GLN A 264 -34.99 8.71 11.64
N ARG A 265 -34.52 8.02 10.58
CA ARG A 265 -35.30 7.86 9.34
C ARG A 265 -36.63 7.13 9.58
N LYS A 266 -36.63 6.07 10.38
CA LYS A 266 -37.85 5.34 10.74
C LYS A 266 -38.85 6.21 11.51
N PHE A 267 -38.35 7.04 12.43
CA PHE A 267 -39.18 7.96 13.20
C PHE A 267 -39.85 9.02 12.31
N VAL A 268 -39.09 9.65 11.41
CA VAL A 268 -39.64 10.64 10.45
C VAL A 268 -40.64 9.99 9.50
N GLY A 269 -40.35 8.79 8.99
CA GLY A 269 -41.26 8.06 8.10
C GLY A 269 -42.57 7.63 8.78
N GLN A 270 -42.54 7.31 10.07
CA GLN A 270 -43.77 7.05 10.84
C GLN A 270 -44.59 8.32 11.04
N GLN A 271 -43.94 9.44 11.40
CA GLN A 271 -44.63 10.72 11.57
C GLN A 271 -45.27 11.23 10.27
N SER A 272 -44.65 11.03 9.12
CA SER A 272 -45.25 11.44 7.84
C SER A 272 -46.49 10.61 7.50
N VAL A 273 -46.47 9.30 7.75
CA VAL A 273 -47.62 8.42 7.48
C VAL A 273 -48.80 8.77 8.40
N GLU A 274 -48.52 9.07 9.66
CA GLU A 274 -49.54 9.47 10.64
C GLU A 274 -50.20 10.80 10.25
N ASN A 275 -49.40 11.81 9.87
CA ASN A 275 -49.91 13.10 9.39
C ASN A 275 -50.72 12.99 8.09
N ASP A 276 -50.31 12.14 7.14
CA ASP A 276 -51.04 11.92 5.89
C ASP A 276 -52.38 11.21 6.15
N SER A 277 -52.42 10.27 7.11
CA SER A 277 -53.68 9.62 7.51
C SER A 277 -54.65 10.57 8.20
N ASP A 278 -54.16 11.48 9.05
CA ASP A 278 -54.97 12.48 9.73
C ASP A 278 -55.50 13.54 8.75
N ALA A 279 -54.70 13.93 7.75
CA ALA A 279 -55.14 14.81 6.67
C ALA A 279 -56.25 14.17 5.83
N ALA A 280 -56.10 12.90 5.46
CA ALA A 280 -57.10 12.16 4.69
C ALA A 280 -58.42 11.89 5.45
N LEU A 281 -58.37 11.86 6.79
CA LEU A 281 -59.55 11.76 7.65
C LEU A 281 -60.31 13.08 7.79
N ASN A 282 -59.61 14.22 7.76
CA ASN A 282 -60.22 15.55 7.83
C ASN A 282 -60.85 16.02 6.49
N GLU A 283 -60.57 15.34 5.37
CA GLU A 283 -61.15 15.63 4.06
C GLU A 283 -62.44 14.82 3.74
N ARG A 284 -62.97 14.04 4.69
CA ARG A 284 -64.25 13.32 4.58
C ARG A 284 -65.32 13.88 5.52
#